data_AF-A0A958FZQ0-F1
#
_entry.id   AF-A0A958FZQ0-F1
#
_cell.length_a   1.000
_cell.length_b   1.000
_cell.length_c   1.000
_cell.angle_alpha   90.00
_cell.angle_beta   90.00
_cell.angle_gamma   90.00
#
_symmetry.space_group_name_H-M   'P 1'
#
loop_
_entity.id
_entity.type
_entity.pdbx_description
1 polymer ?
#
loop_
_entity_poly.entity_id
_entity_poly.type
_entity_poly.pdbx_seq_one_letter_code
_entity_poly.pdbx_strand_id
1 'polypeptide(L)'
;ADLMLTVGRDIEELITRLAQKARASGIHMIVATQRPSVDVITGLIKANFPARLSFRVSSRIDSRTILDGGGAEKLLGRGDILFMQPGAEALMRVHGAYVSDAEVKRVVDAIKATSEPRYDEAIMAACEKALLEDSSSGSADNSAQDELDPLYDQAVEIVVSKGQASTSMIQRAFRIGYNRAARIIDCMEREGVVGPMDGAKPREVLVGSIELSD
;
A
#
# COMPACT_ATOMS: atom_id res chain seq x y z
N ALA A 1 7.29 5.41 -4.35
CA ALA A 1 6.32 6.20 -5.15
C ALA A 1 4.98 6.17 -4.47
N ASP A 2 4.32 5.01 -4.37
CA ASP A 2 2.97 4.95 -3.80
C ASP A 2 2.90 5.54 -2.38
N LEU A 3 3.78 5.11 -1.46
CA LEU A 3 3.89 5.70 -0.12
C LEU A 3 4.12 7.22 -0.13
N MET A 4 5.01 7.71 -1.00
CA MET A 4 5.31 9.14 -1.11
C MET A 4 4.16 9.93 -1.73
N LEU A 5 3.34 9.31 -2.56
CA LEU A 5 2.23 9.95 -3.26
C LEU A 5 0.93 9.91 -2.45
N THR A 6 0.76 8.93 -1.55
CA THR A 6 -0.42 8.81 -0.68
C THR A 6 -0.25 9.56 0.63
N VAL A 7 0.90 9.44 1.29
CA VAL A 7 1.13 10.03 2.63
C VAL A 7 2.00 11.29 2.57
N GLY A 8 2.71 11.51 1.45
CA GLY A 8 3.42 12.76 1.22
C GLY A 8 4.59 12.99 2.18
N ARG A 9 4.56 14.16 2.84
CA ARG A 9 5.70 14.77 3.56
C ARG A 9 6.07 14.04 4.85
N ASP A 10 5.08 13.43 5.51
CA ASP A 10 5.28 12.77 6.81
C ASP A 10 6.14 11.50 6.66
N ILE A 11 5.92 10.73 5.59
CA ILE A 11 6.76 9.56 5.28
C ILE A 11 8.18 9.96 4.92
N GLU A 12 8.35 11.05 4.17
CA GLU A 12 9.68 11.55 3.81
C GLU A 12 10.50 11.93 5.06
N GLU A 13 9.87 12.57 6.04
CA GLU A 13 10.52 12.91 7.31
C GLU A 13 10.91 11.66 8.10
N LEU A 14 10.01 10.67 8.20
CA LEU A 14 10.29 9.41 8.89
C LEU A 14 11.43 8.63 8.24
N ILE A 15 11.41 8.50 6.91
CA ILE A 15 12.47 7.83 6.14
C ILE A 15 13.81 8.57 6.36
N THR A 16 13.79 9.90 6.29
CA THR A 16 14.99 10.72 6.48
C THR A 16 15.55 10.56 7.90
N ARG A 17 14.69 10.65 8.92
CA ARG A 17 15.09 10.47 10.33
C ARG A 17 15.70 9.10 10.58
N LEU A 18 15.11 8.06 10.00
CA LEU A 18 15.62 6.70 10.12
C LEU A 18 16.98 6.57 9.43
N ALA A 19 17.10 7.02 8.17
CA ALA A 19 18.36 6.97 7.42
C ALA A 19 19.53 7.69 8.14
N GLN A 20 19.26 8.80 8.84
CA GLN A 20 20.28 9.56 9.57
C GLN A 20 20.81 8.87 10.83
N LYS A 21 19.96 8.11 11.54
CA LYS A 21 20.29 7.58 12.88
C LYS A 21 20.51 6.06 12.91
N ALA A 22 20.00 5.34 11.91
CA ALA A 22 19.88 3.88 11.91
C ALA A 22 21.22 3.12 11.86
N ARG A 23 22.27 3.72 11.26
CA ARG A 23 23.53 3.01 10.96
C ARG A 23 24.20 2.41 12.19
N ALA A 24 24.32 3.18 13.28
CA ALA A 24 24.97 2.72 14.50
C ALA A 24 24.14 1.65 15.23
N SER A 25 22.82 1.66 15.02
CA SER A 25 21.88 0.70 15.59
C SER A 25 21.73 -0.58 14.78
N GLY A 26 22.45 -0.73 13.67
CA GLY A 26 22.36 -1.90 12.79
C GLY A 26 21.07 -1.99 11.98
N ILE A 27 20.34 -0.88 11.83
CA ILE A 27 19.13 -0.82 11.00
C ILE A 27 19.53 -0.36 9.59
N HIS A 28 19.12 -1.12 8.58
CA HIS A 28 19.41 -0.85 7.17
C HIS A 28 18.11 -0.77 6.38
N MET A 29 18.09 0.11 5.38
CA MET A 29 16.88 0.37 4.60
C MET A 29 17.18 0.25 3.11
N ILE A 30 16.31 -0.46 2.41
CA ILE A 30 16.31 -0.59 0.95
C ILE A 30 15.02 0.05 0.45
N VAL A 31 15.15 1.09 -0.37
CA VAL A 31 14.02 1.76 -1.01
C VAL A 31 14.10 1.51 -2.51
N ALA A 32 13.02 0.96 -3.08
CA ALA A 32 12.92 0.68 -4.50
C ALA A 32 11.72 1.40 -5.10
N THR A 33 11.84 1.86 -6.34
CA THR A 33 10.73 2.45 -7.08
C THR A 33 10.88 2.25 -8.58
N GLN A 34 9.75 2.12 -9.28
CA GLN A 34 9.68 2.13 -10.75
C GLN A 34 9.39 3.52 -11.31
N ARG A 35 9.10 4.52 -10.46
CA ARG A 35 8.78 5.90 -10.87
C ARG A 35 9.87 6.85 -10.37
N PRO A 36 10.98 7.00 -11.11
CA PRO A 36 12.09 7.86 -10.72
C PRO A 36 11.84 9.34 -11.03
N SER A 37 10.78 9.91 -10.44
CA SER A 37 10.47 11.35 -10.53
C SER A 37 11.07 12.12 -9.36
N VAL A 38 11.20 13.45 -9.53
CA VAL A 38 11.72 14.36 -8.49
C VAL A 38 10.82 14.37 -7.25
N ASP A 39 9.52 14.15 -7.43
CA ASP A 39 8.55 14.09 -6.33
C ASP A 39 8.69 12.81 -5.49
N VAL A 40 9.29 11.75 -6.05
CA VAL A 40 9.51 10.48 -5.34
C VAL A 40 10.95 10.40 -4.81
N ILE A 41 11.92 10.83 -5.61
CA ILE A 41 13.34 10.84 -5.27
C ILE A 41 13.76 12.30 -5.06
N THR A 42 13.28 12.85 -3.95
CA THR A 42 13.50 14.24 -3.57
C THR A 42 14.96 14.50 -3.20
N GLY A 43 15.30 15.78 -3.02
CA GLY A 43 16.61 16.17 -2.50
C GLY A 43 16.93 15.60 -1.12
N LEU A 44 15.93 15.52 -0.22
CA LEU A 44 16.11 14.96 1.13
C LEU A 44 16.38 13.46 1.07
N ILE A 45 15.64 12.72 0.23
CA ILE A 45 15.92 11.29 0.02
C ILE A 45 17.34 11.12 -0.53
N LYS A 46 17.73 11.88 -1.56
CA LYS A 46 19.09 11.77 -2.10
C LYS A 46 20.16 12.08 -1.06
N ALA A 47 19.96 13.11 -0.22
CA ALA A 47 20.93 13.48 0.81
C ALA A 47 21.21 12.37 1.84
N ASN A 48 20.23 11.49 2.09
CA ASN A 48 20.33 10.45 3.13
C ASN A 48 20.57 9.03 2.59
N PHE A 49 20.46 8.82 1.27
CA PHE A 49 20.76 7.56 0.61
C PHE A 49 21.93 7.74 -0.38
N PRO A 50 23.19 7.66 0.10
CA PRO A 50 24.36 7.86 -0.75
C PRO A 50 24.69 6.65 -1.65
N ALA A 51 24.22 5.45 -1.30
CA ALA A 51 24.32 4.27 -2.15
C ALA A 51 23.09 4.23 -3.06
N ARG A 52 23.28 4.24 -4.38
CA ARG A 52 22.18 4.23 -5.33
C ARG A 52 22.42 3.25 -6.45
N LEU A 53 21.35 2.60 -6.87
CA LEU A 53 21.35 1.59 -7.92
C LEU A 53 20.26 1.95 -8.91
N SER A 54 20.58 1.97 -10.20
CA SER A 54 19.61 2.17 -11.26
C SER A 54 19.68 1.03 -12.28
N PHE A 55 18.53 0.45 -12.58
CA PHE A 55 18.34 -0.38 -13.77
C PHE A 55 18.10 0.53 -14.99
N ARG A 56 17.85 -0.08 -16.14
CA ARG A 56 17.45 0.68 -17.33
C ARG A 56 16.22 1.55 -17.03
N VAL A 57 16.36 2.83 -17.32
CA VAL A 57 15.27 3.83 -17.27
C VAL A 57 14.94 4.35 -18.66
N SER A 58 13.81 5.03 -18.79
CA SER A 58 13.29 5.50 -20.08
C SER A 58 14.03 6.72 -20.61
N SER A 59 14.55 7.59 -19.74
CA SER A 59 15.14 8.86 -20.15
C SER A 59 16.40 9.22 -19.36
N ARG A 60 17.21 10.11 -19.95
CA ARG A 60 18.38 10.71 -19.27
C ARG A 60 17.95 11.54 -18.05
N ILE A 61 16.74 12.10 -18.06
CA ILE A 61 16.17 12.85 -16.94
C ILE A 61 15.98 11.90 -15.75
N ASP A 62 15.35 10.75 -15.97
CA ASP A 62 15.17 9.72 -14.94
C ASP A 62 16.50 9.21 -14.39
N SER A 63 17.49 9.00 -15.26
CA SER A 63 18.85 8.62 -14.85
C SER A 63 19.42 9.67 -13.90
N ARG A 64 19.28 10.96 -14.24
CA ARG A 64 19.78 12.06 -13.43
C ARG A 64 19.02 12.19 -12.11
N THR A 65 17.72 11.88 -12.09
CA THR A 65 16.95 11.87 -10.85
C THR A 65 17.49 10.84 -9.86
N ILE A 66 17.90 9.65 -10.33
CA ILE A 66 18.41 8.57 -9.46
C ILE A 66 19.90 8.75 -9.15
N LEU A 67 20.73 9.00 -10.16
CA LEU A 67 22.19 8.90 -10.09
C LEU A 67 22.89 10.26 -10.16
N ASP A 68 22.15 11.38 -10.16
CA ASP A 68 22.69 12.74 -10.37
C ASP A 68 23.45 12.92 -11.70
N GLY A 69 23.39 11.92 -12.59
CA GLY A 69 24.07 11.86 -13.88
C GLY A 69 23.35 10.97 -14.90
N GLY A 70 23.80 11.02 -16.15
CA GLY A 70 23.29 10.17 -17.22
C GLY A 70 23.97 8.79 -17.26
N GLY A 71 23.36 7.84 -17.97
CA GLY A 71 23.93 6.53 -18.25
C GLY A 71 22.93 5.39 -18.10
N ALA A 72 21.99 5.51 -17.16
CA ALA A 72 21.02 4.44 -16.91
C ALA A 72 20.04 4.26 -18.08
N GLU A 73 19.78 5.31 -18.87
CA GLU A 73 18.98 5.22 -20.09
C GLU A 73 19.61 4.37 -21.20
N LYS A 74 20.91 4.11 -21.09
CA LYS A 74 21.71 3.32 -22.06
C LYS A 74 21.90 1.86 -21.64
N LEU A 75 21.39 1.47 -20.48
CA LEU A 75 21.47 0.10 -20.01
C LEU A 75 20.63 -0.83 -20.89
N LEU A 76 21.04 -2.09 -20.95
CA LEU A 76 20.44 -3.10 -21.82
C LEU A 76 19.11 -3.64 -21.27
N GLY A 77 18.82 -3.41 -19.99
CA GLY A 77 17.72 -4.04 -19.25
C GLY A 77 18.12 -5.44 -18.76
N ARG A 78 17.15 -6.27 -18.37
CA ARG A 78 17.34 -7.68 -17.97
C ARG A 78 18.48 -7.89 -16.95
N GLY A 79 18.55 -7.03 -15.93
CA GLY A 79 19.59 -7.13 -14.89
C GLY A 79 20.82 -6.25 -15.10
N ASP A 80 20.93 -5.52 -16.21
CA ASP A 80 22.02 -4.54 -16.39
C ASP A 80 21.80 -3.31 -15.49
N ILE A 81 22.84 -2.94 -14.74
CA ILE A 81 22.77 -2.02 -13.59
C ILE A 81 23.89 -0.99 -13.67
N LEU A 82 23.59 0.25 -13.25
CA LEU A 82 24.59 1.20 -12.76
C LEU A 82 24.48 1.35 -11.25
N PHE A 83 25.62 1.23 -10.58
CA PHE A 83 25.74 1.37 -9.13
C PHE A 83 26.63 2.56 -8.79
N MET A 84 26.10 3.45 -7.96
CA MET A 84 26.80 4.54 -7.31
C MET A 84 27.14 4.12 -5.88
N GLN A 85 28.43 3.91 -5.65
CA GLN A 85 28.93 3.61 -4.31
C GLN A 85 29.00 4.91 -3.47
N PRO A 86 28.68 4.87 -2.17
CA PRO A 86 28.83 6.02 -1.29
C PRO A 86 30.25 6.59 -1.35
N GLY A 87 30.35 7.89 -1.66
CA GLY A 87 31.63 8.62 -1.72
C GLY A 87 32.44 8.39 -3.00
N ALA A 88 31.98 7.58 -3.94
CA ALA A 88 32.62 7.42 -5.24
C ALA A 88 32.06 8.42 -6.26
N GLU A 89 32.92 9.00 -7.10
CA GLU A 89 32.50 9.88 -8.20
C GLU A 89 32.06 9.08 -9.45
N ALA A 90 32.61 7.88 -9.62
CA ALA A 90 32.38 7.05 -10.81
C ALA A 90 31.26 6.03 -10.58
N LEU A 91 30.42 5.86 -11.61
CA LEU A 91 29.40 4.80 -11.65
C LEU A 91 30.05 3.48 -12.07
N MET A 92 29.73 2.41 -11.33
CA MET A 92 30.11 1.05 -11.67
C MET A 92 28.99 0.38 -12.48
N ARG A 93 29.31 -0.18 -13.64
CA ARG A 93 28.36 -1.02 -14.38
C ARG A 93 28.45 -2.46 -13.90
N VAL A 94 27.29 -3.05 -13.57
CA VAL A 94 27.18 -4.40 -13.00
C VAL A 94 26.13 -5.17 -13.78
N HIS A 95 26.34 -6.48 -13.93
CA HIS A 95 25.33 -7.40 -14.43
C HIS A 95 24.73 -8.15 -13.25
N GLY A 96 23.47 -7.85 -12.95
CA GLY A 96 22.71 -8.46 -11.87
C GLY A 96 22.52 -9.95 -12.11
N ALA A 97 22.68 -10.74 -11.05
CA ALA A 97 22.36 -12.16 -11.09
C ALA A 97 20.85 -12.34 -11.32
N TYR A 98 20.50 -13.24 -12.24
CA TYR A 98 19.13 -13.66 -12.42
C TYR A 98 18.78 -14.69 -11.36
N VAL A 99 17.65 -14.49 -10.69
CA VAL A 99 17.03 -15.45 -9.79
C VAL A 99 15.58 -15.61 -10.23
N SER A 100 15.15 -16.85 -10.43
CA SER A 100 13.77 -17.16 -10.81
C SER A 100 12.86 -17.20 -9.57
N ASP A 101 11.56 -16.99 -9.77
CA ASP A 101 10.57 -17.12 -8.70
C ASP A 101 10.57 -18.52 -8.08
N ALA A 102 10.89 -19.55 -8.87
CA ALA A 102 11.05 -20.92 -8.40
C ALA A 102 12.26 -21.09 -7.45
N GLU A 103 13.37 -20.41 -7.72
CA GLU A 103 14.52 -20.37 -6.81
C GLU A 103 14.19 -19.64 -5.51
N VAL A 104 13.52 -18.48 -5.60
CA VAL A 104 13.05 -17.74 -4.41
C VAL A 104 12.15 -18.64 -3.56
N LYS A 105 11.17 -19.31 -4.18
CA LYS A 105 10.25 -20.22 -3.48
C LYS A 105 11.01 -21.35 -2.77
N ARG A 106 11.97 -21.99 -3.44
CA ARG A 106 12.78 -23.06 -2.83
C ARG A 106 13.53 -22.58 -1.58
N VAL A 107 14.11 -21.38 -1.62
CA VAL A 107 14.81 -20.80 -0.46
C VAL A 107 13.82 -20.49 0.67
N VAL A 108 12.67 -19.90 0.35
CA VAL A 108 11.62 -19.60 1.33
C VAL A 108 11.11 -20.87 2.01
N ASP A 109 10.85 -21.93 1.24
CA ASP A 109 10.35 -23.21 1.77
C ASP A 109 11.40 -23.88 2.68
N ALA A 110 12.68 -23.81 2.32
CA ALA A 110 13.77 -24.33 3.16
C ALA A 110 13.88 -23.57 4.51
N ILE A 111 13.73 -22.24 4.49
CA ILE A 111 13.73 -21.42 5.71
C ILE A 111 12.53 -21.76 6.60
N LYS A 112 11.32 -21.87 6.01
CA LYS A 112 10.10 -22.25 6.74
C LYS A 112 10.19 -23.64 7.36
N ALA A 113 10.88 -24.57 6.73
CA ALA A 113 11.11 -25.90 7.29
C ALA A 113 12.02 -25.90 8.53
N THR A 114 12.85 -24.86 8.69
CA THR A 114 13.86 -24.79 9.76
C THR A 114 13.44 -23.85 10.91
N SER A 115 12.57 -22.87 10.64
CA SER A 115 12.20 -21.85 11.62
C SER A 115 10.78 -21.34 11.42
N GLU A 116 10.07 -21.14 12.54
CA GLU A 116 8.80 -20.43 12.56
C GLU A 116 9.01 -18.91 12.72
N PRO A 117 8.15 -18.08 12.11
CA PRO A 117 8.26 -16.64 12.23
C PRO A 117 7.88 -16.17 13.64
N ARG A 118 8.74 -15.37 14.27
CA ARG A 118 8.45 -14.69 15.54
C ARG A 118 8.10 -13.23 15.25
N TYR A 119 6.80 -12.93 15.28
CA TYR A 119 6.31 -11.57 15.09
C TYR A 119 6.34 -10.77 16.40
N ASP A 120 6.59 -9.47 16.30
CA ASP A 120 6.44 -8.53 17.41
C ASP A 120 5.02 -7.95 17.36
N GLU A 121 4.20 -8.31 18.35
CA GLU A 121 2.79 -7.91 18.42
C GLU A 121 2.61 -6.38 18.45
N ALA A 122 3.56 -5.64 19.02
CA ALA A 122 3.48 -4.18 19.07
C ALA A 122 3.62 -3.57 17.67
N ILE A 123 4.49 -4.16 16.83
CA ILE A 123 4.64 -3.75 15.43
C ILE A 123 3.39 -4.14 14.64
N MET A 124 2.87 -5.35 14.85
CA MET A 124 1.65 -5.81 14.17
C MET A 124 0.45 -4.91 14.48
N ALA A 125 0.25 -4.57 15.76
CA ALA A 125 -0.81 -3.67 16.20
C ALA A 125 -0.63 -2.24 15.65
N ALA A 126 0.61 -1.74 15.59
CA ALA A 126 0.89 -0.44 14.99
C ALA A 126 0.59 -0.42 13.48
N CYS A 127 0.92 -1.49 12.76
CA CYS A 127 0.57 -1.64 11.34
C CYS A 127 -0.93 -1.72 11.12
N GLU A 128 -1.65 -2.48 11.94
CA GLU A 128 -3.12 -2.57 11.86
C GLU A 128 -3.79 -1.21 12.10
N LYS A 129 -3.34 -0.49 13.13
CA LYS A 129 -3.80 0.87 13.41
C LYS A 129 -3.54 1.82 12.24
N ALA A 130 -2.35 1.78 11.65
CA ALA A 130 -2.01 2.63 10.50
C ALA A 130 -2.89 2.33 9.26
N LEU A 131 -3.26 1.06 9.03
CA LEU A 131 -4.17 0.67 7.94
C LEU A 131 -5.60 1.17 8.16
N LEU A 132 -6.06 1.18 9.42
CA LEU A 132 -7.36 1.72 9.81
C LEU A 132 -7.41 3.25 9.65
N GLU A 133 -6.33 3.93 10.02
CA GLU A 133 -6.19 5.39 9.87
C GLU A 133 -6.09 5.80 8.39
N ASP A 134 -5.38 5.05 7.54
CA ASP A 134 -5.30 5.32 6.09
C ASP A 134 -6.64 5.07 5.37
N SER A 135 -7.45 4.15 5.89
CA SER A 135 -8.83 3.95 5.43
C SER A 135 -9.76 5.13 5.77
N SER A 136 -9.34 6.00 6.70
CA SER A 136 -10.04 7.23 7.09
C SER A 136 -9.50 8.50 6.42
N SER A 137 -8.24 8.50 5.95
CA SER A 137 -7.57 9.65 5.31
C SER A 137 -7.85 9.78 3.80
N GLY A 138 -8.46 8.77 3.17
CA GLY A 138 -8.93 8.81 1.77
C GLY A 138 -10.20 9.62 1.53
N SER A 139 -10.67 10.41 2.51
CA SER A 139 -11.85 11.27 2.40
C SER A 139 -11.52 12.71 2.79
N ALA A 140 -10.61 13.33 2.05
CA ALA A 140 -10.58 14.79 1.96
C ALA A 140 -11.68 15.27 0.98
N ASP A 141 -12.93 15.10 1.40
CA ASP A 141 -14.00 16.05 1.10
C ASP A 141 -15.06 15.97 2.22
N ASN A 142 -15.11 17.04 3.01
CA ASN A 142 -16.16 17.47 3.95
C ASN A 142 -16.58 16.55 5.11
N SER A 143 -16.18 16.99 6.32
CA SER A 143 -17.03 17.15 7.50
C SER A 143 -18.29 16.27 7.63
N ALA A 144 -18.19 15.20 8.44
CA ALA A 144 -19.22 14.68 9.34
C ALA A 144 -18.61 13.41 9.97
N GLN A 145 -18.32 13.31 11.26
CA GLN A 145 -19.31 13.17 12.34
C GLN A 145 -20.49 12.29 11.91
N ASP A 146 -20.29 10.97 11.89
CA ASP A 146 -21.34 9.95 11.87
C ASP A 146 -22.54 10.20 10.92
N GLU A 147 -22.34 10.83 9.76
CA GLU A 147 -23.38 10.81 8.73
C GLU A 147 -23.28 9.47 8.00
N LEU A 148 -24.34 8.68 8.16
CA LEU A 148 -24.60 7.52 7.32
C LEU A 148 -24.46 7.93 5.85
N ASP A 149 -23.91 7.03 5.02
CA ASP A 149 -23.79 7.29 3.58
C ASP A 149 -25.17 7.74 3.04
N PRO A 150 -25.29 8.77 2.19
CA PRO A 150 -26.58 9.22 1.68
C PRO A 150 -27.42 8.12 1.00
N LEU A 151 -26.79 7.02 0.60
CA LEU A 151 -27.42 5.83 0.00
C LEU A 151 -27.74 4.73 1.02
N TYR A 152 -27.47 4.93 2.30
CA TYR A 152 -27.57 3.92 3.35
C TYR A 152 -29.00 3.39 3.48
N ASP A 153 -29.98 4.27 3.69
CA ASP A 153 -31.39 3.87 3.87
C ASP A 153 -31.92 3.10 2.65
N GLN A 154 -31.59 3.57 1.46
CA GLN A 154 -31.96 2.90 0.21
C GLN A 154 -31.26 1.54 0.07
N ALA A 155 -30.01 1.44 0.53
CA ALA A 155 -29.27 0.20 0.51
C ALA A 155 -29.85 -0.81 1.52
N VAL A 156 -30.30 -0.35 2.70
CA VAL A 156 -30.98 -1.20 3.70
C VAL A 156 -32.27 -1.77 3.10
N GLU A 157 -33.07 -0.95 2.43
CA GLU A 157 -34.31 -1.39 1.77
C GLU A 157 -34.04 -2.48 0.71
N ILE A 158 -32.99 -2.32 -0.10
CA ILE A 158 -32.59 -3.33 -1.09
C ILE A 158 -32.12 -4.62 -0.40
N VAL A 159 -31.33 -4.51 0.67
CA VAL A 159 -30.82 -5.68 1.41
C VAL A 159 -31.96 -6.45 2.06
N VAL A 160 -32.88 -5.76 2.74
CA VAL A 160 -34.06 -6.36 3.38
C VAL A 160 -34.98 -7.00 2.35
N SER A 161 -35.26 -6.33 1.22
CA SER A 161 -36.09 -6.90 0.15
C SER A 161 -35.48 -8.12 -0.54
N LYS A 162 -34.14 -8.21 -0.59
CA LYS A 162 -33.43 -9.35 -1.21
C LYS A 162 -33.10 -10.46 -0.22
N GLY A 163 -33.16 -10.20 1.08
CA GLY A 163 -32.84 -11.15 2.15
C GLY A 163 -31.37 -11.59 2.21
N GLN A 164 -30.49 -10.94 1.43
CA GLN A 164 -29.06 -11.23 1.38
C GLN A 164 -28.28 -9.95 1.09
N ALA A 165 -27.14 -9.75 1.77
CA ALA A 165 -26.28 -8.60 1.56
C ALA A 165 -24.91 -9.00 0.98
N SER A 166 -24.45 -8.33 -0.07
CA SER A 166 -23.08 -8.48 -0.56
C SER A 166 -22.56 -7.18 -1.16
N THR A 167 -21.27 -6.92 -1.04
CA THR A 167 -20.65 -5.67 -1.50
C THR A 167 -20.87 -5.47 -3.00
N SER A 168 -20.74 -6.54 -3.79
CA SER A 168 -21.03 -6.54 -5.23
C SER A 168 -22.51 -6.32 -5.58
N MET A 169 -23.45 -6.61 -4.68
CA MET A 169 -24.88 -6.30 -4.88
C MET A 169 -25.11 -4.79 -4.76
N ILE A 170 -24.63 -4.17 -3.68
CA ILE A 170 -24.74 -2.72 -3.45
C ILE A 170 -23.98 -1.95 -4.54
N GLN A 171 -22.80 -2.42 -4.93
CA GLN A 171 -22.01 -1.84 -6.01
C GLN A 171 -22.79 -1.74 -7.33
N ARG A 172 -23.51 -2.82 -7.70
CA ARG A 172 -24.31 -2.87 -8.94
C ARG A 172 -25.60 -2.07 -8.84
N ALA A 173 -26.26 -2.08 -7.68
CA ALA A 173 -27.50 -1.36 -7.46
C ALA A 173 -27.30 0.16 -7.55
N PHE A 174 -26.25 0.68 -6.93
CA PHE A 174 -26.01 2.13 -6.83
C PHE A 174 -24.90 2.66 -7.73
N ARG A 175 -24.24 1.80 -8.52
CA ARG A 175 -23.11 2.15 -9.40
C ARG A 175 -21.98 2.89 -8.67
N ILE A 176 -21.70 2.47 -7.44
CA ILE A 176 -20.63 3.04 -6.60
C ILE A 176 -19.36 2.18 -6.64
N GLY A 177 -18.25 2.71 -6.12
CA GLY A 177 -17.00 1.95 -5.97
C GLY A 177 -17.08 0.88 -4.88
N TYR A 178 -16.22 -0.14 -4.97
CA TYR A 178 -16.19 -1.28 -4.02
C TYR A 178 -16.04 -0.83 -2.57
N ASN A 179 -15.11 0.09 -2.27
CA ASN A 179 -14.85 0.54 -0.90
C ASN A 179 -16.06 1.26 -0.28
N ARG A 180 -16.81 2.04 -1.07
CA ARG A 180 -18.04 2.70 -0.61
C ARG A 180 -19.14 1.68 -0.33
N ALA A 181 -19.30 0.69 -1.22
CA ALA A 181 -20.25 -0.41 -1.04
C ALA A 181 -19.91 -1.29 0.19
N ALA A 182 -18.62 -1.53 0.44
CA ALA A 182 -18.14 -2.24 1.63
C ALA A 182 -18.48 -1.47 2.91
N ARG A 183 -18.18 -0.16 2.95
CA ARG A 183 -18.49 0.70 4.10
C ARG A 183 -19.98 0.72 4.45
N ILE A 184 -20.86 0.78 3.44
CA ILE A 184 -22.31 0.71 3.65
C ILE A 184 -22.69 -0.62 4.32
N ILE A 185 -22.12 -1.75 3.89
CA ILE A 185 -22.39 -3.06 4.48
C ILE A 185 -21.80 -3.22 5.88
N ASP A 186 -20.61 -2.67 6.14
CA ASP A 186 -20.00 -2.70 7.47
C ASP A 186 -20.77 -1.81 8.46
N CYS A 187 -21.37 -0.71 8.00
CA CYS A 187 -22.32 0.06 8.81
C CYS A 187 -23.58 -0.75 9.11
N MET A 188 -24.14 -1.46 8.12
CA MET A 188 -25.29 -2.35 8.34
C MET A 188 -24.99 -3.47 9.35
N GLU A 189 -23.76 -3.98 9.39
CA GLU A 189 -23.35 -4.97 10.40
C GLU A 189 -23.29 -4.34 11.79
N ARG A 190 -22.71 -3.14 11.91
CA ARG A 190 -22.63 -2.40 13.17
C ARG A 190 -24.00 -2.07 13.74
N GLU A 191 -24.96 -1.75 12.89
CA GLU A 191 -26.35 -1.48 13.27
C GLU A 191 -27.20 -2.75 13.46
N GLY A 192 -26.64 -3.94 13.21
CA GLY A 192 -27.35 -5.20 13.36
C GLY A 192 -28.38 -5.49 12.27
N VAL A 193 -28.29 -4.81 11.13
CA VAL A 193 -29.12 -5.07 9.92
C VAL A 193 -28.67 -6.36 9.23
N VAL A 194 -27.35 -6.61 9.18
CA VAL A 194 -26.76 -7.82 8.57
C VAL A 194 -25.83 -8.53 9.54
N GLY A 195 -25.73 -9.84 9.40
CA GLY A 195 -24.84 -10.68 10.21
C GLY A 195 -23.37 -10.55 9.82
N PRO A 196 -22.47 -11.16 10.62
CA PRO A 196 -21.04 -11.10 10.39
C PRO A 196 -20.64 -11.79 9.08
N MET A 197 -19.46 -11.44 8.58
CA MET A 197 -18.94 -11.97 7.33
C MET A 197 -18.64 -13.49 7.42
N ASP A 198 -19.42 -14.32 6.71
CA ASP A 198 -19.17 -15.76 6.54
C ASP A 198 -18.42 -16.06 5.23
N GLY A 199 -17.12 -15.75 5.22
CA GLY A 199 -16.25 -16.01 4.08
C GLY A 199 -16.67 -15.27 2.80
N ALA A 200 -16.85 -16.01 1.70
CA ALA A 200 -17.25 -15.45 0.40
C ALA A 200 -18.77 -15.45 0.15
N LYS A 201 -19.58 -15.89 1.13
CA LYS A 201 -21.04 -15.95 0.98
C LYS A 201 -21.68 -14.58 1.25
N PRO A 202 -22.85 -14.29 0.66
CA PRO A 202 -23.65 -13.14 1.05
C PRO A 202 -23.97 -13.19 2.55
N ARG A 203 -23.88 -12.05 3.23
CA ARG A 203 -24.23 -11.92 4.65
C ARG A 203 -25.73 -12.12 4.83
N GLU A 204 -26.09 -12.83 5.89
CA GLU A 204 -27.48 -13.03 6.31
C GLU A 204 -28.07 -11.71 6.79
N VAL A 205 -29.33 -11.45 6.45
CA VAL A 205 -30.05 -10.25 6.88
C VAL A 205 -30.76 -10.57 8.17
N LEU A 206 -30.44 -9.84 9.24
CA LEU A 206 -30.94 -10.09 10.59
C LEU A 206 -32.26 -9.39 10.89
N VAL A 207 -32.63 -8.40 10.06
CA VAL A 207 -33.86 -7.63 10.18
C VAL A 207 -34.87 -8.12 9.15
N GLY A 208 -36.00 -8.65 9.62
CA GLY A 208 -37.13 -9.00 8.78
C GLY A 208 -37.88 -7.76 8.31
N SER A 209 -38.50 -7.81 7.13
CA SER A 209 -39.38 -6.76 6.63
C SER A 209 -40.50 -6.41 7.65
N ILE A 210 -40.71 -5.10 7.90
CA ILE A 210 -41.76 -4.41 8.70
C ILE A 210 -41.22 -4.02 10.11
N GLU A 211 -41.06 -2.75 10.53
CA GLU A 211 -41.90 -1.54 10.44
C GLU A 211 -41.05 -0.26 10.23
N LEU A 212 -41.28 0.47 9.12
CA LEU A 212 -40.99 1.91 9.05
C LEU A 212 -42.26 2.60 9.55
N SER A 213 -42.29 2.97 10.83
CA SER A 213 -43.32 3.87 11.38
C SER A 213 -42.69 5.25 11.58
N ASP A 214 -43.20 6.19 10.78
CA ASP A 214 -43.22 7.67 10.91
C ASP A 214 -42.15 8.38 11.77
#